data_AF-A0A7W0YA24-F1
#
_entry.id   AF-A0A7W0YA24-F1
#
_cell.length_a   1.000
_cell.length_b   1.000
_cell.length_c   1.000
_cell.angle_alpha   90.00
_cell.angle_beta   90.00
_cell.angle_gamma   90.00
#
_symmetry.space_group_name_H-M   'P 1'
#
loop_
_entity.id
_entity.type
_entity.pdbx_description
1 polymer ?
#
loop_
_entity_poly.entity_id
_entity_poly.type
_entity_poly.pdbx_seq_one_letter_code
_entity_poly.pdbx_strand_id
1 'polypeptide(L)'
;MAGRIGFRWRQLAHDLGNGLLFRPAMITAGIAITGLVLIELERSGTLPRWEGGGWFFQNDPGSAQTVLGAIAGSMMAVVSIVYSVLVVALSLASVQLSPRILGGFVRDRVSQRTLGVFIGTFTYCLLVMRSMSSNPPWVATWATALGFVLGLLCLGFLIYFIHHIATGIQVNNLVDRIATETEAVIDEVYPHGADPAVPAVPEAAASVVATRSGYLQLVDNDGLADIARRGRLMIHVSVEPGDFVARGGELARLSGAITPDQAQECASAFDLGPVRTMQQDVAFGIRQLVDIALKAISPAVNDPSTATICIDRLGSLLAETARRRP
;
A
#
# COMPACT_ATOMS: atom_id res chain seq x y z
N MET A 1 4.16 -0.85 -26.35
CA MET A 1 4.69 0.27 -25.53
C MET A 1 3.76 0.64 -24.36
N ALA A 2 2.43 0.68 -24.55
CA ALA A 2 1.48 0.98 -23.47
C ALA A 2 1.47 -0.05 -22.31
N GLY A 3 1.57 -1.36 -22.60
CA GLY A 3 1.61 -2.43 -21.57
C GLY A 3 2.85 -2.36 -20.65
N ARG A 4 4.05 -2.19 -21.22
CA ARG A 4 5.32 -2.09 -20.47
C ARG A 4 5.39 -0.88 -19.52
N ILE A 5 4.76 0.23 -19.90
CA ILE A 5 4.60 1.41 -19.04
C ILE A 5 3.69 1.02 -17.87
N GLY A 6 2.55 0.38 -18.15
CA GLY A 6 1.65 -0.16 -17.13
C GLY A 6 2.33 -1.09 -16.12
N PHE A 7 3.14 -2.06 -16.58
CA PHE A 7 3.85 -3.00 -15.71
C PHE A 7 4.84 -2.31 -14.77
N ARG A 8 5.72 -1.44 -15.32
CA ARG A 8 6.70 -0.70 -14.50
C ARG A 8 6.03 0.31 -13.56
N TRP A 9 4.92 0.92 -13.97
CA TRP A 9 4.11 1.77 -13.07
C TRP A 9 3.41 0.97 -11.99
N ARG A 10 2.89 -0.23 -12.29
CA ARG A 10 2.30 -1.12 -11.29
C ARG A 10 3.34 -1.52 -10.25
N GLN A 11 4.56 -1.86 -10.69
CA GLN A 11 5.69 -2.17 -9.81
C GLN A 11 6.12 -0.96 -8.96
N LEU A 12 6.37 0.20 -9.59
CA LEU A 12 6.73 1.43 -8.86
C LEU A 12 5.63 1.92 -7.93
N ALA A 13 4.37 1.88 -8.34
CA ALA A 13 3.24 2.23 -7.48
C ALA A 13 3.07 1.26 -6.32
N HIS A 14 3.42 -0.01 -6.52
CA HIS A 14 3.44 -1.01 -5.46
C HIS A 14 4.57 -0.72 -4.46
N ASP A 15 5.80 -0.51 -4.94
CA ASP A 15 6.97 -0.22 -4.11
C ASP A 15 6.82 1.09 -3.33
N LEU A 16 6.34 2.15 -3.98
CA LEU A 16 6.04 3.44 -3.35
C LEU A 16 4.84 3.35 -2.40
N GLY A 17 3.84 2.52 -2.73
CA GLY A 17 2.68 2.27 -1.89
C GLY A 17 2.97 1.39 -0.66
N ASN A 18 4.05 0.62 -0.71
CA ASN A 18 4.51 -0.27 0.37
C ASN A 18 5.40 0.47 1.39
N GLY A 19 5.92 1.64 1.05
CA GLY A 19 6.67 2.48 1.98
C GLY A 19 5.77 3.09 3.05
N LEU A 20 6.07 2.85 4.33
CA LEU A 20 5.38 3.45 5.48
C LEU A 20 5.27 4.98 5.40
N LEU A 21 6.29 5.63 4.83
CA LEU A 21 6.48 7.07 4.91
C LEU A 21 6.04 7.82 3.66
N PHE A 22 5.90 7.15 2.50
CA PHE A 22 5.66 7.84 1.24
C PHE A 22 4.31 8.58 1.22
N ARG A 23 3.22 7.88 1.58
CA ARG A 23 1.88 8.48 1.65
C ARG A 23 1.74 9.53 2.76
N PRO A 24 2.20 9.29 4.00
CA PRO A 24 2.22 10.34 5.01
C PRO A 24 3.02 11.57 4.58
N ALA A 25 4.17 11.40 3.93
CA ALA A 25 4.98 12.50 3.43
C ALA A 25 4.26 13.30 2.33
N MET A 26 3.58 12.63 1.40
CA MET A 26 2.78 13.30 0.36
C MET A 26 1.61 14.10 0.97
N ILE A 27 0.90 13.55 1.95
CA ILE A 27 -0.19 14.25 2.65
C ILE A 27 0.38 15.45 3.42
N THR A 28 1.48 15.27 4.14
CA THR A 28 2.18 16.33 4.87
C THR A 28 2.60 17.45 3.93
N ALA A 29 3.20 17.12 2.79
CA ALA A 29 3.59 18.08 1.77
C ALA A 29 2.37 18.83 1.20
N GLY A 30 1.27 18.14 0.91
CA GLY A 30 0.03 18.76 0.44
C GLY A 30 -0.56 19.76 1.45
N ILE A 31 -0.61 19.40 2.73
CA ILE A 31 -1.09 20.29 3.80
C ILE A 31 -0.13 21.47 3.98
N ALA A 32 1.19 21.25 3.94
CA ALA A 32 2.20 22.30 4.04
C ALA A 32 2.12 23.30 2.86
N ILE A 33 1.96 22.80 1.62
CA ILE A 33 1.77 23.62 0.42
C ILE A 33 0.49 24.44 0.56
N THR A 34 -0.60 23.85 1.03
CA THR A 34 -1.85 24.57 1.28
C THR A 34 -1.63 25.74 2.25
N GLY A 35 -0.85 25.53 3.32
CA GLY A 35 -0.46 26.60 4.24
C GLY A 35 0.32 27.72 3.58
N LEU A 36 1.35 27.39 2.79
CA LEU A 36 2.16 28.39 2.07
C LEU A 36 1.33 29.20 1.07
N VAL A 37 0.46 28.52 0.30
CA VAL A 37 -0.44 29.18 -0.66
C VAL A 37 -1.40 30.12 0.04
N LEU A 38 -1.99 29.69 1.17
CA LEU A 38 -2.93 30.50 1.91
C LEU A 38 -2.26 31.75 2.52
N ILE A 39 -1.05 31.59 3.08
CA ILE A 39 -0.22 32.69 3.57
C ILE A 39 0.05 33.72 2.45
N GLU A 40 0.43 33.27 1.25
CA GLU A 40 0.73 34.15 0.12
C GLU A 40 -0.53 34.85 -0.45
N LEU A 41 -1.66 34.15 -0.49
CA LEU A 41 -2.96 34.72 -0.90
C LEU A 41 -3.45 35.80 0.08
N GLU A 42 -3.24 35.59 1.38
CA GLU A 42 -3.54 36.63 2.38
C GLU A 42 -2.58 37.81 2.28
N ARG A 43 -1.29 37.53 2.10
CA ARG A 43 -0.25 38.57 2.00
C ARG A 43 -0.40 39.45 0.77
N SER A 44 -0.82 38.86 -0.36
CA SER A 44 -1.12 39.59 -1.60
C SER A 44 -2.41 40.42 -1.52
N GLY A 45 -3.21 40.28 -0.45
CA GLY A 45 -4.49 40.99 -0.30
C GLY A 45 -5.60 40.45 -1.20
N THR A 46 -5.41 39.26 -1.79
CA THR A 46 -6.41 38.62 -2.66
C THR A 46 -7.62 38.14 -1.86
N LEU A 47 -7.39 37.75 -0.60
CA LEU A 47 -8.45 37.33 0.31
C LEU A 47 -9.04 38.53 1.05
N PRO A 48 -10.38 38.60 1.21
CA PRO A 48 -11.00 39.66 1.98
C PRO A 48 -10.48 39.62 3.42
N ARG A 49 -10.12 40.80 3.95
CA ARG A 49 -9.82 40.94 5.37
C ARG A 49 -11.07 40.55 6.14
N TRP A 50 -10.94 39.56 7.02
CA TRP A 50 -12.06 39.11 7.84
C TRP A 50 -12.43 40.20 8.84
N GLU A 51 -13.52 40.92 8.57
CA GLU A 51 -14.10 41.93 9.47
C GLU A 51 -15.15 41.33 10.43
N GLY A 52 -15.39 40.01 10.37
CA GLY A 52 -16.41 39.31 11.14
C GLY A 52 -16.12 39.26 12.64
N GLY A 53 -17.01 39.84 13.43
CA GLY A 53 -16.84 40.17 14.85
C GLY A 53 -16.40 39.05 15.80
N GLY A 54 -15.44 39.40 16.66
CA GLY A 54 -15.29 38.99 18.07
C GLY A 54 -15.03 37.52 18.45
N TRP A 55 -15.45 36.55 17.63
CA TRP A 55 -15.40 35.12 17.97
C TRP A 55 -14.12 34.41 17.52
N PHE A 56 -13.49 34.88 16.44
CA PHE A 56 -12.23 34.33 15.94
C PHE A 56 -11.15 35.41 16.00
N PHE A 57 -10.14 35.16 16.84
CA PHE A 57 -8.88 35.90 16.98
C PHE A 57 -9.02 37.43 16.80
N GLN A 58 -9.20 38.15 17.91
CA GLN A 58 -8.80 39.57 17.94
C GLN A 58 -7.39 39.64 17.32
N ASN A 59 -7.14 40.59 16.41
CA ASN A 59 -5.95 40.74 15.55
C ASN A 59 -4.60 40.85 16.31
N ASP A 60 -4.35 39.96 17.25
CA ASP A 60 -3.21 39.83 18.12
C ASP A 60 -2.43 38.58 17.70
N PRO A 61 -1.24 38.75 17.11
CA PRO A 61 -0.37 37.64 16.74
C PRO A 61 -0.05 36.70 17.91
N GLY A 62 0.01 37.21 19.15
CA GLY A 62 0.34 36.41 20.34
C GLY A 62 -0.70 35.34 20.64
N SER A 63 -1.98 35.72 20.60
CA SER A 63 -3.11 34.80 20.79
C SER A 63 -3.15 33.70 19.73
N ALA A 64 -2.94 34.06 18.46
CA ALA A 64 -2.91 33.11 17.35
C ALA A 64 -1.73 32.13 17.46
N GLN A 65 -0.53 32.63 17.78
CA GLN A 65 0.65 31.79 18.02
C GLN A 65 0.47 30.84 19.19
N THR A 66 -0.20 31.27 20.26
CA THR A 66 -0.48 30.42 21.43
C THR A 66 -1.41 29.26 21.07
N VAL A 67 -2.49 29.53 20.34
CA VAL A 67 -3.44 28.48 19.92
C VAL A 67 -2.79 27.52 18.91
N LEU A 68 -2.14 28.04 17.86
CA LEU A 68 -1.43 27.20 16.89
C LEU A 68 -0.29 26.41 17.52
N GLY A 69 0.41 27.00 18.50
CA GLY A 69 1.46 26.33 19.27
C GLY A 69 0.91 25.18 20.12
N ALA A 70 -0.24 25.39 20.78
CA ALA A 70 -0.93 24.32 21.54
C ALA A 70 -1.39 23.18 20.61
N ILE A 71 -1.93 23.51 19.43
CA ILE A 71 -2.31 22.52 18.41
C ILE A 71 -1.06 21.77 17.94
N ALA A 72 0.00 22.46 17.55
CA ALA A 72 1.26 21.85 17.11
C ALA A 72 1.85 20.89 18.16
N GLY A 73 1.93 21.33 19.42
CA GLY A 73 2.43 20.52 20.53
C GLY A 73 1.58 19.26 20.77
N SER A 74 0.25 19.40 20.76
CA SER A 74 -0.65 18.26 20.92
C SER A 74 -0.54 17.27 19.76
N MET A 75 -0.37 17.73 18.52
CA MET A 75 -0.20 16.84 17.35
C MET A 75 1.06 15.99 17.47
N MET A 76 2.19 16.54 17.94
CA MET A 76 3.41 15.74 18.14
C MET A 76 3.25 14.68 19.23
N ALA A 77 2.52 15.00 20.30
CA ALA A 77 2.19 14.02 21.33
C ALA A 77 1.31 12.89 20.77
N VAL A 78 0.28 13.23 19.98
CA VAL A 78 -0.60 12.26 19.34
C VAL A 78 0.15 11.38 18.34
N VAL A 79 1.05 11.94 17.51
CA VAL A 79 1.90 11.16 16.59
C VAL A 79 2.72 10.12 17.36
N SER A 80 3.29 10.51 18.50
CA SER A 80 4.07 9.61 19.35
C SER A 80 3.22 8.47 19.92
N ILE A 81 2.00 8.77 20.39
CA ILE A 81 1.05 7.76 20.86
C ILE A 81 0.65 6.80 19.73
N VAL A 82 0.31 7.34 18.55
CA VAL A 82 -0.05 6.53 17.38
C VAL A 82 1.11 5.61 16.99
N TYR A 83 2.34 6.10 16.94
CA TYR A 83 3.50 5.28 16.62
C TYR A 83 3.72 4.18 17.66
N SER A 84 3.58 4.48 18.95
CA SER A 84 3.67 3.49 20.02
C SER A 84 2.61 2.40 19.88
N VAL A 85 1.35 2.78 19.64
CA VAL A 85 0.25 1.84 19.42
C VAL A 85 0.49 0.99 18.17
N LEU A 86 0.99 1.57 17.08
CA LEU A 86 1.34 0.83 15.86
C LEU A 86 2.45 -0.19 16.10
N VAL A 87 3.50 0.16 16.85
CA VAL A 87 4.58 -0.77 17.21
C VAL A 87 4.08 -1.90 18.09
N VAL A 88 3.23 -1.59 19.08
CA VAL A 88 2.59 -2.61 19.94
C VAL A 88 1.68 -3.51 19.10
N ALA A 89 0.85 -2.95 18.24
CA ALA A 89 -0.01 -3.71 17.34
C ALA A 89 0.80 -4.61 16.40
N LEU A 90 1.91 -4.10 15.84
CA LEU A 90 2.82 -4.88 14.99
C LEU A 90 3.49 -6.01 15.78
N SER A 91 3.88 -5.75 17.03
CA SER A 91 4.45 -6.77 17.92
C SER A 91 3.43 -7.87 18.24
N LEU A 92 2.21 -7.50 18.62
CA LEU A 92 1.11 -8.44 18.88
C LEU A 92 0.75 -9.23 17.62
N ALA A 93 0.67 -8.56 16.46
CA ALA A 93 0.48 -9.21 15.17
C ALA A 93 1.62 -10.20 14.88
N SER A 94 2.88 -9.86 15.14
CA SER A 94 3.99 -10.80 14.92
C SER A 94 3.96 -12.03 15.83
N VAL A 95 3.35 -11.92 17.01
CA VAL A 95 3.24 -13.01 17.99
C VAL A 95 2.01 -13.87 17.73
N GLN A 96 0.88 -13.22 17.42
CA GLN A 96 -0.43 -13.83 17.24
C GLN A 96 -0.69 -14.29 15.79
N LEU A 97 -0.05 -13.66 14.80
CA LEU A 97 -0.24 -13.91 13.37
C LEU A 97 1.05 -14.41 12.70
N SER A 98 0.91 -15.04 11.53
CA SER A 98 2.06 -15.44 10.69
C SER A 98 2.88 -14.22 10.28
N PRO A 99 4.23 -14.26 10.36
CA PRO A 99 5.11 -13.18 9.91
C PRO A 99 4.83 -12.69 8.48
N ARG A 100 4.22 -13.55 7.67
CA ARG A 100 3.82 -13.29 6.28
C ARG A 100 2.67 -12.28 6.14
N ILE A 101 1.98 -11.94 7.23
CA ILE A 101 0.82 -11.03 7.24
C ILE A 101 1.22 -9.60 7.71
N LEU A 102 2.40 -9.45 8.32
CA LEU A 102 2.91 -8.17 8.84
C LEU A 102 3.00 -7.07 7.77
N GLY A 103 3.31 -7.43 6.52
CA GLY A 103 3.35 -6.47 5.40
C GLY A 103 2.01 -5.78 5.15
N GLY A 104 0.89 -6.46 5.43
CA GLY A 104 -0.46 -5.92 5.25
C GLY A 104 -0.85 -4.85 6.28
N PHE A 105 -0.27 -4.90 7.49
CA PHE A 105 -0.48 -3.91 8.56
C PHE A 105 0.32 -2.63 8.30
N VAL A 106 1.57 -2.78 7.85
CA VAL A 106 2.43 -1.67 7.40
C VAL A 106 1.79 -0.90 6.23
N ARG A 107 0.99 -1.59 5.41
CA ARG A 107 0.29 -1.03 4.23
C ARG A 107 -1.08 -0.41 4.55
N ASP A 108 -1.48 -0.35 5.82
CA ASP A 108 -2.80 0.14 6.20
C ASP A 108 -2.98 1.62 5.83
N ARG A 109 -3.97 1.88 4.97
CA ARG A 109 -4.21 3.22 4.40
C ARG A 109 -4.73 4.18 5.45
N VAL A 110 -5.48 3.69 6.43
CA VAL A 110 -6.02 4.51 7.51
C VAL A 110 -4.88 5.01 8.38
N SER A 111 -4.02 4.13 8.85
CA SER A 111 -2.82 4.48 9.62
C SER A 111 -1.93 5.51 8.90
N GLN A 112 -1.68 5.30 7.61
CA GLN A 112 -0.88 6.22 6.79
C GLN A 112 -1.54 7.60 6.63
N ARG A 113 -2.86 7.64 6.44
CA ARG A 113 -3.61 8.92 6.34
C ARG A 113 -3.60 9.66 7.67
N THR A 114 -3.90 8.98 8.77
CA THR A 114 -3.88 9.56 10.12
C THR A 114 -2.52 10.17 10.44
N LEU A 115 -1.43 9.42 10.19
CA LEU A 115 -0.07 9.91 10.43
C LEU A 115 0.25 11.14 9.56
N GLY A 116 -0.11 11.11 8.27
CA GLY A 116 0.09 12.22 7.36
C GLY A 116 -0.69 13.48 7.74
N VAL A 117 -1.93 13.34 8.22
CA VAL A 117 -2.77 14.46 8.68
C VAL A 117 -2.20 15.08 9.95
N PHE A 118 -1.72 14.27 10.91
CA PHE A 118 -1.15 14.79 12.16
C PHE A 118 0.18 15.51 11.95
N ILE A 119 1.11 14.89 11.20
CA ILE A 119 2.40 15.51 10.87
C ILE A 119 2.17 16.73 9.98
N GLY A 120 1.26 16.64 8.99
CA GLY A 120 0.88 17.76 8.13
C GLY A 120 0.31 18.94 8.91
N THR A 121 -0.59 18.70 9.86
CA THR A 121 -1.18 19.75 10.71
C THR A 121 -0.14 20.38 11.63
N PHE A 122 0.78 19.59 12.18
CA PHE A 122 1.92 20.11 12.93
C PHE A 122 2.79 21.03 12.06
N THR A 123 3.20 20.57 10.87
CA THR A 123 4.01 21.36 9.94
C THR A 123 3.28 22.63 9.51
N TYR A 124 1.98 22.54 9.22
CA TYR A 124 1.13 23.67 8.90
C TYR A 124 1.15 24.73 10.00
N CYS A 125 0.92 24.33 11.26
CA CYS A 125 0.91 25.25 12.40
C CYS A 125 2.27 25.98 12.53
N LEU A 126 3.39 25.27 12.37
CA LEU A 126 4.73 25.87 12.39
C LEU A 126 4.95 26.88 11.25
N LEU A 127 4.51 26.56 10.03
CA LEU A 127 4.63 27.46 8.88
C LEU A 127 3.80 28.72 9.05
N VAL A 128 2.55 28.59 9.51
CA VAL A 128 1.65 29.72 9.77
C VAL A 128 2.20 30.59 10.91
N MET A 129 2.64 30.00 12.02
CA MET A 129 3.29 30.73 13.11
C MET A 129 4.54 31.49 12.65
N ARG A 130 5.39 30.86 11.82
CA ARG A 130 6.60 31.47 11.28
C ARG A 130 6.30 32.68 10.39
N SER A 131 5.13 32.71 9.73
CA SER A 131 4.75 33.82 8.85
C SER A 131 4.32 35.08 9.61
N MET A 132 3.88 34.95 10.87
CA MET A 132 3.37 36.07 11.66
C MET A 132 4.50 37.01 12.12
N SER A 133 4.29 38.33 12.02
CA SER A 133 5.22 39.35 12.51
C SER A 133 4.57 40.20 13.60
N SER A 134 5.35 40.57 14.61
CA SER A 134 4.91 41.47 15.68
C SER A 134 5.13 42.96 15.35
N ASN A 135 5.96 43.29 14.36
CA ASN A 135 6.25 44.67 13.98
C ASN A 135 6.56 44.82 12.47
N PRO A 136 5.65 45.36 11.64
CA PRO A 136 4.25 45.67 11.97
C PRO A 136 3.47 44.40 12.34
N PRO A 137 2.42 44.50 13.19
CA PRO A 137 1.60 43.34 13.56
C PRO A 137 0.87 42.81 12.34
N TRP A 138 1.16 41.57 11.97
CA TRP A 138 0.52 40.86 10.86
C TRP A 138 0.16 39.45 11.28
N VAL A 139 -1.11 39.09 11.07
CA VAL A 139 -1.68 37.78 11.37
C VAL A 139 -2.30 37.24 10.08
N ALA A 140 -1.99 35.99 9.75
CA ALA A 140 -2.67 35.26 8.69
C ALA A 140 -3.98 34.68 9.24
N THR A 141 -5.05 35.48 9.21
CA THR A 141 -6.34 35.14 9.86
C THR A 141 -6.98 33.90 9.25
N TRP A 142 -7.00 33.78 7.91
CA TRP A 142 -7.60 32.62 7.26
C TRP A 142 -6.76 31.37 7.47
N ALA A 143 -5.44 31.50 7.44
CA ALA A 143 -4.51 30.41 7.71
C ALA A 143 -4.62 29.94 9.16
N THR A 144 -4.80 30.87 10.11
CA THR A 144 -5.04 30.54 11.52
C THR A 144 -6.38 29.82 11.70
N ALA A 145 -7.45 30.30 11.05
CA ALA A 145 -8.76 29.65 11.09
C ALA A 145 -8.73 28.23 10.52
N LEU A 146 -8.07 28.03 9.38
CA LEU A 146 -7.86 26.70 8.81
C LEU A 146 -7.03 25.80 9.74
N GLY A 147 -6.02 26.35 10.42
CA GLY A 147 -5.24 25.62 11.42
C GLY A 147 -6.10 25.10 12.58
N PHE A 148 -7.06 25.91 13.05
CA PHE A 148 -8.01 25.49 14.06
C PHE A 148 -8.94 24.37 13.57
N VAL A 149 -9.47 24.50 12.34
CA VAL A 149 -10.28 23.45 11.70
C VAL A 149 -9.49 22.16 11.52
N LEU A 150 -8.23 22.24 11.08
CA LEU A 150 -7.33 21.07 10.99
C LEU A 150 -7.12 20.42 12.36
N GLY A 151 -6.94 21.21 13.42
CA GLY A 151 -6.85 20.70 14.79
C GLY A 151 -8.10 19.90 15.21
N LEU A 152 -9.31 20.40 14.92
CA LEU A 152 -10.55 19.68 15.18
C LEU A 152 -10.68 18.41 14.33
N LEU A 153 -10.31 18.46 13.05
CA LEU A 153 -10.28 17.29 12.18
C LEU A 153 -9.32 16.23 12.73
N CYS A 154 -8.15 16.63 13.23
CA CYS A 154 -7.20 15.71 13.85
C CYS A 154 -7.80 14.95 15.04
N LEU A 155 -8.63 15.60 15.86
CA LEU A 155 -9.34 14.93 16.95
C LEU A 155 -10.28 13.82 16.42
N GLY A 156 -11.03 14.10 15.35
CA GLY A 156 -11.87 13.11 14.69
C GLY A 156 -11.07 11.94 14.11
N PHE A 157 -9.95 12.24 13.45
CA PHE A 157 -9.03 11.23 12.92
C PHE A 157 -8.43 10.35 14.02
N LEU A 158 -8.16 10.92 15.20
CA LEU A 158 -7.65 10.15 16.36
C LEU A 158 -8.69 9.14 16.85
N ILE A 159 -9.93 9.59 17.06
CA ILE A 159 -11.04 8.71 17.49
C ILE A 159 -11.25 7.59 16.47
N TYR A 160 -11.29 7.94 15.18
CA TYR A 160 -11.43 6.98 14.10
C TYR A 160 -10.25 5.99 14.06
N PHE A 161 -9.02 6.47 14.24
CA PHE A 161 -7.83 5.62 14.27
C PHE A 161 -7.87 4.60 15.41
N ILE A 162 -8.28 5.02 16.60
CA ILE A 162 -8.42 4.11 17.75
C ILE A 162 -9.44 3.01 17.44
N HIS A 163 -10.60 3.38 16.89
CA HIS A 163 -11.61 2.42 16.48
C HIS A 163 -11.08 1.46 15.42
N HIS A 164 -10.41 1.98 14.39
CA HIS A 164 -9.85 1.20 13.29
C HIS A 164 -8.80 0.17 13.75
N ILE A 165 -7.87 0.57 14.62
CA ILE A 165 -6.88 -0.37 15.17
C ILE A 165 -7.58 -1.43 16.04
N ALA A 166 -8.53 -1.03 16.87
CA ALA A 166 -9.28 -1.96 17.72
C ALA A 166 -10.07 -3.00 16.90
N THR A 167 -10.68 -2.60 15.78
CA THR A 167 -11.40 -3.52 14.88
C THR A 167 -10.46 -4.31 13.97
N GLY A 168 -9.34 -3.72 13.54
CA GLY A 168 -8.39 -4.33 12.61
C GLY A 168 -7.55 -5.47 13.22
N ILE A 169 -7.40 -5.50 14.54
CA ILE A 169 -6.74 -6.59 15.27
C ILE A 169 -7.64 -7.85 15.34
N GLN A 170 -8.95 -7.74 15.07
CA GLN A 170 -9.83 -8.92 15.09
C GLN A 170 -9.46 -9.89 13.96
N VAL A 171 -9.13 -11.13 14.35
CA VAL A 171 -8.68 -12.18 13.43
C VAL A 171 -9.71 -12.46 12.32
N ASN A 172 -11.00 -12.34 12.62
CA ASN A 172 -12.07 -12.53 11.63
C ASN A 172 -11.98 -11.55 10.45
N ASN A 173 -11.76 -10.26 10.73
CA ASN A 173 -11.62 -9.24 9.70
C ASN A 173 -10.38 -9.49 8.82
N LEU A 174 -9.33 -10.05 9.42
CA LEU A 174 -8.11 -10.39 8.70
C LEU A 174 -8.30 -11.59 7.78
N VAL A 175 -8.97 -12.64 8.27
CA VAL A 175 -9.31 -13.83 7.47
C VAL A 175 -10.18 -13.44 6.28
N ASP A 176 -11.21 -12.63 6.51
CA ASP A 176 -12.08 -12.12 5.44
C ASP A 176 -11.32 -11.24 4.44
N ARG A 177 -10.41 -10.39 4.91
CA ARG A 177 -9.56 -9.57 4.04
C ARG A 177 -8.65 -10.42 3.18
N ILE A 178 -7.97 -11.42 3.74
CA ILE A 178 -7.08 -12.32 2.98
C ILE A 178 -7.91 -13.09 1.95
N ALA A 179 -9.08 -13.60 2.33
CA ALA A 179 -9.98 -14.31 1.41
C ALA A 179 -10.40 -13.39 0.25
N THR A 180 -10.85 -12.18 0.53
CA THR A 180 -11.28 -11.20 -0.50
C THR A 180 -10.12 -10.77 -1.41
N GLU A 181 -8.93 -10.54 -0.83
CA GLU A 181 -7.72 -10.24 -1.62
C GLU A 181 -7.36 -11.44 -2.52
N THR A 182 -7.52 -12.67 -2.04
CA THR A 182 -7.26 -13.90 -2.83
C THR A 182 -8.31 -14.09 -3.93
N GLU A 183 -9.59 -13.85 -3.66
CA GLU A 183 -10.67 -13.88 -4.66
C GLU A 183 -10.38 -12.92 -5.82
N ALA A 184 -9.97 -11.69 -5.51
CA ALA A 184 -9.60 -10.70 -6.53
C ALA A 184 -8.41 -11.15 -7.39
N VAL A 185 -7.45 -11.87 -6.82
CA VAL A 185 -6.31 -12.43 -7.57
C VAL A 185 -6.76 -13.62 -8.43
N ILE A 186 -7.70 -14.45 -7.94
CA ILE A 186 -8.32 -15.51 -8.73
C ILE A 186 -9.08 -14.91 -9.93
N ASP A 187 -9.78 -13.80 -9.75
CA ASP A 187 -10.43 -13.04 -10.83
C ASP A 187 -9.46 -12.53 -11.89
N GLU A 188 -8.28 -12.07 -11.48
CA GLU A 188 -7.27 -11.53 -12.40
C GLU A 188 -6.49 -12.64 -13.12
N VAL A 189 -6.11 -13.72 -12.42
CA VAL A 189 -5.18 -14.74 -12.92
C VAL A 189 -5.89 -15.93 -13.57
N TYR A 190 -7.13 -16.26 -13.16
CA TYR A 190 -7.89 -17.39 -13.69
C TYR A 190 -9.12 -16.89 -14.49
N PRO A 191 -8.95 -16.55 -15.78
CA PRO A 191 -10.05 -16.06 -16.60
C PRO A 191 -11.16 -17.11 -16.79
N HIS A 192 -12.37 -16.65 -17.09
CA HIS A 192 -13.51 -17.53 -17.34
C HIS A 192 -13.44 -18.05 -18.79
N GLY A 193 -13.24 -19.36 -18.97
CA GLY A 193 -13.23 -19.97 -20.30
C GLY A 193 -12.61 -21.37 -20.31
N ALA A 194 -12.84 -22.10 -21.40
CA ALA A 194 -12.11 -23.32 -21.68
C ALA A 194 -10.75 -22.95 -22.29
N ASP A 195 -9.67 -23.45 -21.70
CA ASP A 195 -8.33 -23.26 -22.20
C ASP A 195 -8.17 -23.98 -23.55
N PRO A 196 -7.72 -23.31 -24.63
CA PRO A 196 -7.26 -24.00 -25.82
C PRO A 196 -6.11 -24.96 -25.44
N ALA A 197 -6.07 -26.14 -26.05
CA ALA A 197 -5.03 -27.12 -25.75
C ALA A 197 -3.62 -26.49 -25.82
N VAL A 198 -2.89 -26.50 -24.69
CA VAL A 198 -1.52 -25.99 -24.62
C VAL A 198 -0.64 -26.81 -25.57
N PRO A 199 -0.03 -26.21 -26.60
CA PRO A 199 0.85 -26.93 -27.50
C PRO A 199 2.08 -27.45 -26.76
N ALA A 200 2.55 -28.64 -27.12
CA ALA A 200 3.75 -29.22 -26.53
C ALA A 200 4.98 -28.32 -26.76
N VAL A 201 5.83 -28.21 -25.74
CA VAL A 201 7.07 -27.43 -25.81
C VAL A 201 8.01 -28.03 -26.85
N PRO A 202 8.45 -27.26 -27.87
CA PRO A 202 9.41 -27.75 -28.85
C PRO A 202 10.77 -28.09 -28.20
N GLU A 203 11.42 -29.18 -28.63
CA GLU A 203 12.73 -29.61 -28.09
C GLU A 203 13.86 -28.59 -28.31
N ALA A 204 13.79 -27.79 -29.39
CA ALA A 204 14.74 -26.71 -29.67
C ALA A 204 14.20 -25.37 -29.14
N ALA A 205 14.53 -25.05 -27.90
CA ALA A 205 14.15 -23.79 -27.27
C ALA A 205 15.34 -23.12 -26.57
N ALA A 206 15.51 -21.80 -26.75
CA ALA A 206 16.49 -21.03 -25.98
C ALA A 206 15.94 -20.73 -24.59
N SER A 207 16.76 -20.94 -23.56
CA SER A 207 16.37 -20.69 -22.18
C SER A 207 16.54 -19.21 -21.82
N VAL A 208 15.51 -18.62 -21.23
CA VAL A 208 15.54 -17.30 -20.61
C VAL A 208 15.84 -17.52 -19.14
N VAL A 209 16.95 -16.96 -18.65
CA VAL A 209 17.43 -17.21 -17.28
C VAL A 209 17.30 -15.98 -16.39
N ALA A 210 17.14 -16.23 -15.09
CA ALA A 210 17.06 -15.19 -14.08
C ALA A 210 18.42 -14.49 -13.88
N THR A 211 18.42 -13.16 -13.91
CA THR A 211 19.63 -12.34 -13.70
C THR A 211 20.01 -12.19 -12.22
N ARG A 212 19.03 -12.37 -11.32
CA ARG A 212 19.15 -12.32 -9.86
C ARG A 212 18.36 -13.45 -9.21
N SER A 213 18.68 -13.80 -7.97
CA SER A 213 17.87 -14.74 -7.18
C SER A 213 16.69 -14.02 -6.52
N GLY A 214 15.53 -14.66 -6.45
CA GLY A 214 14.35 -14.12 -5.77
C GLY A 214 13.10 -14.94 -5.99
N TYR A 215 11.99 -14.52 -5.38
CA TYR A 215 10.66 -15.03 -5.64
C TYR A 215 10.05 -14.32 -6.85
N LEU A 216 9.47 -15.06 -7.78
CA LEU A 216 8.71 -14.46 -8.88
C LEU A 216 7.46 -13.78 -8.32
N GLN A 217 7.38 -12.46 -8.43
CA GLN A 217 6.25 -11.67 -7.90
C GLN A 217 5.22 -11.37 -8.98
N LEU A 218 5.69 -11.01 -10.19
CA LEU A 218 4.85 -10.61 -11.30
C LEU A 218 5.39 -11.16 -12.62
N VAL A 219 4.47 -11.51 -13.52
CA VAL A 219 4.71 -11.86 -14.91
C VAL A 219 3.86 -10.94 -15.80
N ASP A 220 4.51 -10.21 -16.71
CA ASP A 220 3.84 -9.37 -17.71
C ASP A 220 3.31 -10.24 -18.87
N ASN A 221 2.19 -10.93 -18.66
CA ASN A 221 1.58 -11.82 -19.67
C ASN A 221 1.26 -11.08 -20.98
N ASP A 222 0.77 -9.83 -20.91
CA ASP A 222 0.49 -9.01 -22.09
C ASP A 222 1.79 -8.66 -22.84
N GLY A 223 2.83 -8.28 -22.10
CA GLY A 223 4.16 -8.04 -22.64
C GLY A 223 4.76 -9.28 -23.32
N LEU A 224 4.64 -10.45 -22.69
CA LEU A 224 5.07 -11.73 -23.26
C LEU A 224 4.28 -12.05 -24.54
N ALA A 225 2.96 -11.86 -24.54
CA ALA A 225 2.12 -12.07 -25.72
C ALA A 225 2.48 -11.12 -26.88
N ASP A 226 2.81 -9.86 -26.59
CA ASP A 226 3.28 -8.89 -27.59
C ASP A 226 4.67 -9.26 -28.16
N ILE A 227 5.59 -9.78 -27.33
CA ILE A 227 6.90 -10.29 -27.78
C ILE A 227 6.70 -11.51 -28.68
N ALA A 228 5.88 -12.47 -28.25
CA ALA A 228 5.54 -13.67 -29.00
C ALA A 228 4.95 -13.33 -30.38
N ARG A 229 3.97 -12.42 -30.44
CA ARG A 229 3.32 -11.97 -31.69
C ARG A 229 4.29 -11.28 -32.64
N ARG A 230 5.14 -10.37 -32.16
CA ARG A 230 6.11 -9.65 -33.00
C ARG A 230 7.20 -10.57 -33.55
N GLY A 231 7.69 -11.49 -32.72
CA GLY A 231 8.77 -12.40 -33.08
C GLY A 231 8.32 -13.69 -33.76
N ARG A 232 7.00 -13.94 -33.85
CA ARG A 232 6.43 -15.27 -34.19
C ARG A 232 7.08 -16.38 -33.34
N LEU A 233 7.23 -16.10 -32.05
CA LEU A 233 7.85 -16.99 -31.08
C LEU A 233 6.77 -17.71 -30.27
N MET A 234 7.09 -18.92 -29.81
CA MET A 234 6.36 -19.57 -28.74
C MET A 234 7.15 -19.37 -27.44
N ILE A 235 6.47 -18.86 -26.41
CA ILE A 235 7.07 -18.63 -25.09
C ILE A 235 6.39 -19.59 -24.12
N HIS A 236 7.16 -20.54 -23.58
CA HIS A 236 6.71 -21.42 -22.52
C HIS A 236 7.28 -20.91 -21.19
N VAL A 237 6.42 -20.40 -20.32
CA VAL A 237 6.82 -19.96 -18.98
C VAL A 237 7.06 -21.20 -18.12
N SER A 238 8.25 -21.33 -17.53
CA SER A 238 8.66 -22.53 -16.78
C SER A 238 8.44 -22.40 -15.26
N VAL A 239 8.03 -21.22 -14.79
CA VAL A 239 7.91 -20.88 -13.36
C VAL A 239 6.58 -20.18 -13.10
N GLU A 240 5.99 -20.41 -11.94
CA GLU A 240 4.74 -19.75 -11.55
C GLU A 240 5.01 -18.59 -10.57
N PRO A 241 4.15 -17.54 -10.55
CA PRO A 241 4.21 -16.53 -9.51
C PRO A 241 4.25 -17.18 -8.11
N GLY A 242 5.24 -16.77 -7.33
CA GLY A 242 5.58 -17.33 -6.03
C GLY A 242 6.83 -18.20 -6.07
N ASP A 243 7.24 -18.79 -7.19
CA ASP A 243 8.40 -19.68 -7.20
C ASP A 243 9.71 -18.95 -6.88
N PHE A 244 10.57 -19.61 -6.10
CA PHE A 244 11.92 -19.11 -5.87
C PHE A 244 12.81 -19.54 -7.02
N VAL A 245 13.39 -18.56 -7.72
CA VAL A 245 14.31 -18.79 -8.82
C VAL A 245 15.69 -18.29 -8.41
N ALA A 246 16.69 -19.17 -8.45
CA ALA A 246 18.08 -18.80 -8.24
C ALA A 246 18.62 -18.06 -9.47
N ARG A 247 19.64 -17.21 -9.30
CA ARG A 247 20.38 -16.60 -10.41
C ARG A 247 20.86 -17.69 -11.38
N GLY A 248 20.56 -17.52 -12.67
CA GLY A 248 20.84 -18.50 -13.72
C GLY A 248 19.77 -19.59 -13.88
N GLY A 249 18.77 -19.65 -13.00
CA GLY A 249 17.63 -20.55 -13.12
C GLY A 249 16.73 -20.16 -14.30
N GLU A 250 16.06 -21.14 -14.89
CA GLU A 250 15.18 -20.95 -16.03
C GLU A 250 13.88 -20.24 -15.62
N LEU A 251 13.51 -19.20 -16.36
CA LEU A 251 12.24 -18.47 -16.26
C LEU A 251 11.27 -18.89 -17.36
N ALA A 252 11.77 -19.03 -18.58
CA ALA A 252 10.96 -19.40 -19.73
C ALA A 252 11.82 -20.06 -20.82
N ARG A 253 11.16 -20.75 -21.74
CA ARG A 253 11.74 -21.28 -22.97
C ARG A 253 11.13 -20.60 -24.18
N LEU A 254 12.00 -20.16 -25.09
CA LEU A 254 11.62 -19.50 -26.33
C LEU A 254 11.84 -20.47 -27.50
N SER A 255 10.84 -20.68 -28.35
CA SER A 255 10.97 -21.45 -29.59
C SER A 255 10.67 -20.58 -30.81
N GLY A 256 11.53 -20.65 -31.82
CA GLY A 256 11.46 -19.86 -33.06
C GLY A 256 12.80 -19.24 -33.44
N ALA A 257 12.79 -18.28 -34.37
CA ALA A 257 13.98 -17.51 -34.75
C ALA A 257 14.24 -16.41 -33.71
N ILE A 258 15.08 -16.72 -32.72
CA ILE A 258 15.28 -15.88 -31.53
C ILE A 258 16.46 -14.94 -31.74
N THR A 259 16.23 -13.66 -31.48
CA THR A 259 17.30 -12.65 -31.38
C THR A 259 17.71 -12.44 -29.92
N PRO A 260 18.97 -12.05 -29.64
CA PRO A 260 19.42 -11.74 -28.28
C PRO A 260 18.56 -10.67 -27.59
N ASP A 261 18.12 -9.66 -28.36
CA ASP A 261 17.27 -8.58 -27.86
C ASP A 261 15.91 -9.08 -27.37
N GLN A 262 15.29 -10.05 -28.07
CA GLN A 262 14.03 -10.66 -27.66
C GLN A 262 14.18 -11.51 -26.39
N ALA A 263 15.29 -12.22 -26.23
CA ALA A 263 15.56 -12.98 -25.01
C ALA A 263 15.70 -12.06 -23.79
N GLN A 264 16.42 -10.94 -23.95
CA GLN A 264 16.54 -9.92 -22.91
C GLN A 264 15.21 -9.20 -22.63
N GLU A 265 14.42 -8.91 -23.68
CA GLU A 265 13.10 -8.33 -23.55
C GLU A 265 12.15 -9.28 -22.78
N CYS A 266 12.20 -10.58 -23.08
CA CYS A 266 11.46 -11.62 -22.37
C CYS A 266 11.89 -11.70 -20.90
N ALA A 267 13.19 -11.68 -20.60
CA ALA A 267 13.68 -11.66 -19.22
C ALA A 267 13.15 -10.45 -18.43
N SER A 268 12.96 -9.30 -19.09
CA SER A 268 12.43 -8.09 -18.45
C SER A 268 10.93 -8.12 -18.13
N ALA A 269 10.21 -9.14 -18.60
CA ALA A 269 8.80 -9.36 -18.30
C ALA A 269 8.56 -10.12 -16.97
N PHE A 270 9.63 -10.63 -16.35
CA PHE A 270 9.59 -11.33 -15.06
C PHE A 270 10.14 -10.43 -13.96
N ASP A 271 9.34 -10.22 -12.92
CA ASP A 271 9.80 -9.50 -11.72
C ASP A 271 10.12 -10.46 -10.57
N LEU A 272 11.37 -10.42 -10.12
CA LEU A 272 11.88 -11.22 -9.00
C LEU A 272 12.11 -10.35 -7.77
N GLY A 273 11.48 -10.63 -6.65
CA GLY A 273 11.66 -9.88 -5.41
C GLY A 273 12.22 -10.72 -4.25
N PRO A 274 12.64 -10.08 -3.14
CA PRO A 274 13.21 -10.78 -1.99
C PRO A 274 12.17 -11.54 -1.16
N VAL A 275 10.86 -11.29 -1.36
CA VAL A 275 9.75 -11.89 -0.62
C VAL A 275 8.62 -12.28 -1.58
N ARG A 276 7.83 -13.32 -1.26
CA ARG A 276 6.57 -13.60 -1.97
C ARG A 276 5.57 -12.46 -1.76
N THR A 277 4.73 -12.20 -2.75
CA THR A 277 3.63 -11.22 -2.70
C THR A 277 2.33 -11.90 -3.15
N MET A 278 1.18 -11.42 -2.69
CA MET A 278 -0.13 -11.96 -3.13
C MET A 278 -0.55 -11.45 -4.53
N GLN A 279 0.25 -10.64 -5.23
CA GLN A 279 -0.24 -9.91 -6.42
C GLN A 279 -0.73 -10.83 -7.54
N GLN A 280 -0.01 -11.92 -7.81
CA GLN A 280 -0.40 -12.94 -8.80
C GLN A 280 -0.28 -14.37 -8.23
N ASP A 281 -0.07 -14.50 -6.91
CA ASP A 281 0.16 -15.79 -6.24
C ASP A 281 -1.05 -16.15 -5.36
N VAL A 282 -2.02 -16.85 -5.95
CA VAL A 282 -3.21 -17.37 -5.23
C VAL A 282 -2.80 -18.35 -4.13
N ALA A 283 -1.77 -19.16 -4.36
CA ALA A 283 -1.29 -20.13 -3.38
C ALA A 283 -0.76 -19.46 -2.11
N PHE A 284 -0.24 -18.23 -2.21
CA PHE A 284 0.19 -17.46 -1.05
C PHE A 284 -0.98 -17.04 -0.15
N GLY A 285 -2.12 -16.62 -0.72
CA GLY A 285 -3.33 -16.31 0.04
C GLY A 285 -3.91 -17.53 0.77
N ILE A 286 -4.00 -18.66 0.07
CA ILE A 286 -4.36 -19.96 0.66
C ILE A 286 -3.40 -20.31 1.80
N ARG A 287 -2.09 -20.16 1.59
CA ARG A 287 -1.07 -20.46 2.60
C ARG A 287 -1.18 -19.55 3.84
N GLN A 288 -1.53 -18.28 3.66
CA GLN A 288 -1.78 -17.39 4.80
C GLN A 288 -2.99 -17.84 5.64
N LEU A 289 -4.09 -18.28 5.01
CA LEU A 289 -5.25 -18.83 5.73
C LEU A 289 -4.90 -20.12 6.48
N VAL A 290 -4.11 -21.01 5.85
CA VAL A 290 -3.60 -22.23 6.51
C VAL A 290 -2.72 -21.89 7.71
N ASP A 291 -1.80 -20.93 7.57
CA ASP A 291 -0.95 -20.50 8.68
C ASP A 291 -1.78 -19.94 9.85
N ILE A 292 -2.85 -19.19 9.58
CA ILE A 292 -3.79 -18.68 10.62
C ILE A 292 -4.51 -19.85 11.29
N ALA A 293 -5.06 -20.79 10.51
CA ALA A 293 -5.78 -21.94 11.06
C ALA A 293 -4.87 -22.80 11.97
N LEU A 294 -3.64 -23.08 11.53
CA LEU A 294 -2.64 -23.82 12.30
C LEU A 294 -2.25 -23.09 13.59
N LYS A 295 -2.15 -21.76 13.54
CA LYS A 295 -1.84 -20.94 14.71
C LYS A 295 -3.02 -20.91 15.69
N ALA A 296 -4.25 -20.82 15.19
CA ALA A 296 -5.47 -20.79 15.99
C ALA A 296 -5.64 -22.09 16.81
N ILE A 297 -5.33 -23.26 16.23
CA ILE A 297 -5.37 -24.55 16.95
C ILE A 297 -4.13 -24.82 17.82
N SER A 298 -3.13 -23.95 17.82
CA SER A 298 -1.93 -24.16 18.63
C SER A 298 -2.25 -24.08 20.13
N PRO A 299 -1.51 -24.82 21.00
CA PRO A 299 -1.76 -24.81 22.45
C PRO A 299 -1.73 -23.41 23.10
N ALA A 300 -1.03 -22.46 22.48
CA ALA A 300 -0.89 -21.09 22.97
C ALA A 300 -2.11 -20.20 22.68
N VAL A 301 -2.91 -20.53 21.65
CA VAL A 301 -4.08 -19.74 21.23
C VAL A 301 -5.38 -20.46 21.52
N ASN A 302 -5.48 -21.74 21.11
CA ASN A 302 -6.62 -22.62 21.34
C ASN A 302 -7.99 -22.00 20.96
N ASP A 303 -8.07 -21.46 19.74
CA ASP A 303 -9.28 -20.84 19.17
C ASP A 303 -9.81 -21.67 17.97
N PRO A 304 -10.64 -22.71 18.23
CA PRO A 304 -11.20 -23.54 17.17
C PRO A 304 -12.21 -22.80 16.27
N SER A 305 -12.82 -21.73 16.77
CA SER A 305 -13.78 -20.93 15.99
C SER A 305 -13.08 -20.22 14.83
N THR A 306 -11.94 -19.57 15.10
CA THR A 306 -11.10 -18.97 14.05
C THR A 306 -10.63 -20.00 13.02
N ALA A 307 -10.22 -21.19 13.48
CA ALA A 307 -9.81 -22.26 12.58
C ALA A 307 -10.95 -22.71 11.64
N THR A 308 -12.18 -22.79 12.16
CA THR A 308 -13.37 -23.12 11.38
C THR A 308 -13.64 -22.07 10.30
N ILE A 309 -13.57 -20.77 10.65
CA ILE A 309 -13.74 -19.67 9.68
C ILE A 309 -12.68 -19.75 8.57
N CYS A 310 -11.43 -20.06 8.89
CA CYS A 310 -10.39 -20.25 7.88
C CYS A 310 -10.71 -21.41 6.94
N ILE A 311 -11.23 -22.53 7.46
CA ILE A 311 -11.62 -23.70 6.65
C ILE A 311 -12.78 -23.35 5.71
N ASP A 312 -13.78 -22.62 6.19
CA ASP A 312 -14.92 -22.19 5.36
C ASP A 312 -14.44 -21.30 4.19
N ARG A 313 -13.55 -20.33 4.48
CA ARG A 313 -12.96 -19.46 3.45
C ARG A 313 -12.08 -20.24 2.46
N LEU A 314 -11.27 -21.17 2.95
CA LEU A 314 -10.48 -22.07 2.09
C LEU A 314 -11.38 -22.91 1.17
N GLY A 315 -12.48 -23.45 1.69
CA GLY A 315 -13.46 -24.19 0.90
C GLY A 315 -14.07 -23.33 -0.21
N SER A 316 -14.45 -22.09 0.10
CA SER A 316 -14.96 -21.12 -0.89
C SER A 316 -13.94 -20.85 -2.00
N LEU A 317 -12.70 -20.50 -1.63
CA LEU A 317 -11.62 -20.21 -2.58
C LEU A 317 -11.32 -21.42 -3.48
N LEU A 318 -11.21 -22.62 -2.92
CA LEU A 318 -10.94 -23.82 -3.70
C LEU A 318 -12.09 -24.16 -4.66
N ALA A 319 -13.33 -23.99 -4.23
CA ALA A 319 -14.50 -24.20 -5.08
C ALA A 319 -14.55 -23.18 -6.23
N GLU A 320 -14.13 -21.94 -5.98
CA GLU A 320 -13.99 -20.89 -6.99
C GLU A 320 -12.89 -21.22 -8.00
N THR A 321 -11.68 -21.54 -7.54
CA THR A 321 -10.57 -21.91 -8.42
C THR A 321 -10.90 -23.16 -9.22
N ALA A 322 -11.56 -24.16 -8.65
CA ALA A 322 -11.92 -25.39 -9.37
C ALA A 322 -12.92 -25.18 -10.51
N ARG A 323 -13.72 -24.11 -10.47
CA ARG A 323 -14.63 -23.72 -11.58
C ARG A 323 -13.90 -23.01 -12.71
N ARG A 324 -12.65 -22.59 -12.51
CA ARG A 324 -11.83 -21.85 -13.45
C ARG A 324 -10.65 -22.73 -13.87
N ARG A 325 -10.15 -22.57 -15.09
CA ARG A 325 -8.96 -23.30 -15.54
C ARG A 325 -7.82 -22.26 -15.71
N PRO A 326 -6.64 -22.47 -15.08
CA PRO A 326 -5.48 -21.59 -15.26
C PRO A 326 -5.04 -21.53 -16.71
#